data_AF-A0A846DFR2-F1
#
_entry.id   AF-A0A846DFR2-F1
#
_cell.length_a   1.000
_cell.length_b   1.000
_cell.length_c   1.000
_cell.angle_alpha   90.00
_cell.angle_beta   90.00
_cell.angle_gamma   90.00
#
_symmetry.space_group_name_H-M   'P 1'
#
loop_
_entity.id
_entity.type
_entity.pdbx_description
1 polymer ?
#
loop_
_entity_poly.entity_id
_entity_poly.type
_entity_poly.pdbx_seq_one_letter_code
_entity_poly.pdbx_strand_id
1 'polypeptide(L)'
;MGNPAGISVWLFDQNGDGVISPEEFYNLLKAWGVSDEELEIACSKLNLKAGNTLSKDQFKDLLEQFHKSDDPDSPGNYLFGSF
;
A
#
# COMPACT_ATOMS: atom_id res chain seq x y z
N MET A 1 3.27 1.16 24.21
CA MET A 1 3.82 1.33 22.85
C MET A 1 2.92 0.55 21.92
N GLY A 2 2.09 1.24 21.12
CA GLY A 2 1.21 0.58 20.17
C GLY A 2 2.05 -0.14 19.13
N ASN A 3 1.75 -1.40 18.87
CA ASN A 3 2.39 -2.13 17.79
C ASN A 3 2.10 -1.39 16.47
N PRO A 4 3.09 -1.02 15.64
CA PRO A 4 2.82 -0.49 14.30
C PRO A 4 2.04 -1.50 13.42
N ALA A 5 1.88 -2.76 13.85
CA ALA A 5 0.99 -3.77 13.26
C ALA A 5 -0.53 -3.47 13.32
N GLY A 6 -0.95 -2.24 13.63
CA GLY A 6 -2.37 -1.85 13.60
C GLY A 6 -2.95 -1.71 12.18
N ILE A 7 -2.08 -1.61 11.17
CA ILE A 7 -2.53 -1.49 9.78
C ILE A 7 -2.80 -2.89 9.23
N SER A 8 -4.07 -3.29 9.30
CA SER A 8 -4.54 -4.56 8.72
C SER A 8 -4.97 -4.37 7.27
N VAL A 9 -4.83 -5.41 6.45
CA VAL A 9 -5.25 -5.42 5.04
C VAL A 9 -6.70 -4.97 4.84
N TRP A 10 -7.55 -5.18 5.86
CA TRP A 10 -8.97 -4.77 5.89
C TRP A 10 -9.19 -3.27 5.87
N LEU A 11 -8.18 -2.46 6.19
CA LEU A 11 -8.27 -1.00 6.03
C LEU A 11 -8.20 -0.59 4.56
N PHE A 12 -7.56 -1.41 3.73
CA PHE A 12 -7.40 -1.19 2.30
C PHE A 12 -8.47 -1.93 1.49
N ASP A 13 -8.82 -3.17 1.86
CA ASP A 13 -9.89 -3.99 1.26
C ASP A 13 -11.28 -3.46 1.69
N GLN A 14 -11.71 -2.33 1.10
CA GLN A 14 -12.92 -1.60 1.51
C GLN A 14 -14.19 -2.32 1.06
N ASN A 15 -14.15 -2.99 -0.09
CA ASN A 15 -15.29 -3.73 -0.64
C ASN A 15 -15.39 -5.17 -0.08
N GLY A 16 -14.33 -5.68 0.56
CA GLY A 16 -14.29 -7.01 1.17
C GLY A 16 -14.11 -8.16 0.17
N ASP A 17 -13.66 -7.89 -1.06
CA ASP A 17 -13.45 -8.90 -2.11
C ASP A 17 -12.17 -9.73 -1.90
N GLY A 18 -11.37 -9.34 -0.91
CA GLY A 18 -10.19 -10.07 -0.49
C GLY A 18 -8.92 -9.66 -1.23
N VAL A 19 -8.98 -8.64 -2.08
CA VAL A 19 -7.84 -8.02 -2.75
C VAL A 19 -7.86 -6.51 -2.50
N ILE A 20 -6.78 -5.82 -2.87
CA ILE A 20 -6.72 -4.37 -2.84
C ILE A 20 -6.62 -3.89 -4.28
N SER A 21 -7.67 -3.20 -4.72
CA SER A 21 -7.71 -2.56 -6.02
C SER A 21 -6.92 -1.24 -6.05
N PRO A 22 -6.53 -0.75 -7.23
CA PRO A 22 -5.91 0.58 -7.37
C PRO A 22 -6.78 1.70 -6.81
N GLU A 23 -8.09 1.58 -6.98
CA GLU A 23 -9.06 2.57 -6.48
C GLU A 23 -9.11 2.58 -4.95
N GLU A 24 -9.16 1.42 -4.32
CA GLU A 24 -9.17 1.31 -2.86
C GLU A 24 -7.88 1.84 -2.21
N PHE A 25 -6.73 1.48 -2.79
CA PHE A 25 -5.43 1.99 -2.37
C PHE A 25 -5.37 3.51 -2.48
N TYR A 26 -5.78 4.05 -3.64
CA TYR A 26 -5.80 5.48 -3.90
C TYR A 26 -6.75 6.22 -2.94
N ASN A 27 -7.96 5.72 -2.73
CA ASN A 27 -8.96 6.33 -1.85
C ASN A 27 -8.47 6.40 -0.40
N LEU A 28 -7.84 5.33 0.10
CA LEU A 28 -7.34 5.31 1.47
C LEU A 28 -6.19 6.29 1.68
N LEU A 29 -5.18 6.25 0.81
CA LEU A 29 -4.01 7.12 0.95
C LEU A 29 -4.35 8.60 0.70
N LYS A 30 -5.29 8.89 -0.21
CA LYS A 30 -5.84 10.25 -0.39
C LYS A 30 -6.56 10.73 0.87
N ALA A 31 -7.30 9.85 1.56
CA ALA A 31 -7.94 10.17 2.83
C ALA A 31 -6.92 10.44 3.96
N TRP A 32 -5.71 9.88 3.86
CA TRP A 32 -4.59 10.19 4.74
C TRP A 32 -3.78 11.42 4.33
N GLY A 33 -4.16 12.10 3.24
CA GLY A 33 -3.55 13.35 2.81
C GLY A 33 -2.30 13.20 1.93
N VAL A 34 -2.05 12.00 1.39
CA VAL A 34 -1.00 11.79 0.38
C VAL A 34 -1.39 12.52 -0.90
N SER A 35 -0.45 13.21 -1.52
CA SER A 35 -0.70 13.98 -2.75
C SER A 35 -0.93 13.08 -3.96
N ASP A 36 -1.66 13.57 -4.97
CA ASP A 36 -1.93 12.80 -6.19
C ASP A 36 -0.63 12.37 -6.91
N GLU A 37 0.43 13.19 -6.85
CA GLU A 37 1.75 12.87 -7.43
C GLU A 37 2.44 11.71 -6.69
N GLU A 38 2.43 11.72 -5.37
CA GLU A 38 2.97 10.63 -4.55
C GLU A 38 2.19 9.32 -4.73
N LEU A 39 0.87 9.42 -4.90
CA LEU A 39 0.00 8.27 -5.19
C LEU A 39 0.34 7.64 -6.53
N GLU A 40 0.58 8.43 -7.57
CA GLU A 40 1.00 7.92 -8.88
C GLU A 40 2.34 7.20 -8.80
N ILE A 41 3.31 7.76 -8.06
CA ILE A 41 4.62 7.14 -7.83
C ILE A 41 4.45 5.81 -7.08
N ALA A 42 3.66 5.79 -6.00
CA ALA A 42 3.42 4.59 -5.19
C ALA A 42 2.74 3.49 -6.02
N CYS A 43 1.66 3.80 -6.72
CA CYS A 43 0.98 2.85 -7.60
C CYS A 43 1.92 2.27 -8.67
N SER A 44 2.76 3.12 -9.28
CA SER A 44 3.76 2.68 -10.26
C SER A 44 4.78 1.72 -9.65
N LYS A 45 5.35 2.06 -8.49
CA LYS A 45 6.35 1.25 -7.76
C LYS A 45 5.78 -0.08 -7.25
N LEU A 46 4.51 -0.08 -6.83
CA LEU A 46 3.79 -1.28 -6.41
C LEU A 46 3.21 -2.09 -7.58
N ASN A 47 3.40 -1.64 -8.83
CA ASN A 47 2.82 -2.22 -10.05
C ASN A 47 1.29 -2.36 -9.99
N LEU A 48 0.65 -1.44 -9.26
CA LEU A 48 -0.78 -1.32 -9.05
C LEU A 48 -1.36 -0.44 -10.16
N LYS A 49 -2.10 -1.03 -11.09
CA LYS A 49 -2.65 -0.37 -12.29
C LYS A 49 -4.02 -0.94 -12.63
N ALA A 50 -4.80 -0.24 -13.45
CA ALA A 50 -6.12 -0.69 -13.85
C ALA A 50 -6.09 -2.13 -14.39
N GLY A 51 -6.80 -3.05 -13.71
CA GLY A 51 -6.82 -4.48 -14.02
C GLY A 51 -5.86 -5.37 -13.21
N ASN A 52 -4.98 -4.77 -12.39
CA ASN A 52 -4.15 -5.48 -11.41
C ASN A 52 -4.62 -5.16 -9.99
N THR A 53 -4.60 -6.16 -9.12
CA THR A 53 -4.90 -6.03 -7.69
C THR A 53 -3.79 -6.63 -6.85
N LEU A 54 -3.68 -6.21 -5.59
CA LEU A 54 -2.80 -6.86 -4.62
C LEU A 54 -3.60 -7.91 -3.84
N SER A 55 -3.13 -9.15 -3.84
CA SER A 55 -3.65 -10.15 -2.90
C SER A 55 -3.23 -9.82 -1.47
N LYS A 56 -3.91 -10.42 -0.48
CA LYS A 56 -3.54 -10.27 0.94
C LYS A 56 -2.09 -10.67 1.21
N ASP A 57 -1.62 -11.73 0.54
CA ASP A 57 -0.25 -12.20 0.70
C ASP A 57 0.76 -11.20 0.11
N GLN A 58 0.48 -10.66 -1.09
CA GLN A 58 1.32 -9.63 -1.70
C GLN A 58 1.37 -8.36 -0.84
N PHE A 59 0.23 -7.95 -0.27
CA PHE A 59 0.18 -6.79 0.61
C PHE A 59 0.96 -7.02 1.92
N LYS A 60 0.90 -8.24 2.46
CA LYS A 60 1.67 -8.61 3.64
C LYS A 60 3.18 -8.60 3.34
N ASP A 61 3.60 -9.11 2.19
CA ASP A 61 5.00 -9.07 1.77
C ASP A 61 5.50 -7.62 1.62
N LEU A 62 4.67 -6.73 1.07
CA LEU A 62 4.97 -5.30 1.00
C LEU A 62 5.07 -4.66 2.39
N LEU A 63 4.16 -5.00 3.33
CA LEU A 63 4.22 -4.53 4.71
C LEU A 63 5.48 -5.04 5.44
N GLU A 64 5.92 -6.26 5.15
CA GLU A 64 7.16 -6.80 5.71
C GLU A 64 8.38 -6.09 5.13
N GLN A 65 8.39 -5.81 3.82
CA GLN A 65 9.42 -4.99 3.18
C GLN A 65 9.49 -3.59 3.79
N PHE A 66 8.35 -2.92 3.96
CA PHE A 66 8.27 -1.61 4.61
C PHE A 66 8.94 -1.58 6.00
N HIS A 67 8.77 -2.64 6.80
CA HIS A 67 9.32 -2.69 8.15
C HIS A 67 10.76 -3.18 8.25
N LYS A 68 11.23 -3.96 7.28
CA LYS A 68 12.47 -4.74 7.40
C LYS A 68 13.51 -4.45 6.33
N SER A 69 13.13 -3.78 5.25
CA SER A 69 14.04 -3.56 4.13
C SER A 69 15.01 -2.42 4.44
N ASP A 70 16.31 -2.73 4.37
CA ASP A 70 17.38 -1.72 4.33
C ASP A 70 17.59 -1.17 2.90
N ASP A 71 16.93 -1.77 1.90
CA ASP A 71 16.93 -1.28 0.52
C ASP A 71 15.96 -0.09 0.39
N PRO A 72 16.43 1.13 0.10
CA PRO A 72 15.60 2.32 -0.04
C PRO A 72 14.64 2.24 -1.23
N ASP A 73 14.96 1.43 -2.25
CA ASP A 73 14.13 1.28 -3.47
C ASP A 73 13.10 0.13 -3.37
N SER A 74 13.03 -0.54 -2.22
CA SER A 74 12.10 -1.64 -2.01
C SER A 74 10.64 -1.18 -2.21
N PRO A 75 9.82 -1.91 -2.99
CA PRO A 75 8.42 -1.53 -3.24
C PRO A 75 7.61 -1.27 -1.97
N GLY A 76 7.85 -2.04 -0.90
CA GLY A 76 7.20 -1.83 0.40
C GLY A 76 7.39 -0.44 0.99
N ASN A 77 8.50 0.25 0.69
CA ASN A 77 8.77 1.59 1.21
C ASN A 77 7.78 2.64 0.68
N TYR A 78 7.08 2.34 -0.42
CA TYR A 78 6.11 3.23 -1.04
C TYR A 78 4.66 2.97 -0.59
N LEU A 79 4.43 2.04 0.35
CA LEU A 79 3.09 1.73 0.85
C LEU A 79 2.36 2.92 1.49
N PHE A 80 3.09 3.88 2.06
CA PHE A 80 2.52 5.00 2.84
C PHE A 80 2.94 6.39 2.32
N GLY A 81 3.45 6.48 1.10
CA GLY A 81 4.06 7.71 0.57
C GLY A 81 5.56 7.77 0.85
N SER A 82 6.29 8.56 0.05
CA SER A 82 7.75 8.64 0.13
C SER A 82 8.17 9.49 1.34
N PHE A 83 9.13 9.03 2.14
CA PHE A 83 9.70 9.78 3.27
C PHE A 83 10.98 10.51 2.84
#